data_AF-A0A363RHS8-F1
#
_entry.id   AF-A0A363RHS8-F1
#
_cell.length_a   1.000
_cell.length_b   1.000
_cell.length_c   1.000
_cell.angle_alpha   90.00
_cell.angle_beta   90.00
_cell.angle_gamma   90.00
#
_symmetry.space_group_name_H-M   'P 1'
#
loop_
_entity.id
_entity.type
_entity.pdbx_description
1 polymer ?
#
loop_
_entity_poly.entity_id
_entity_poly.type
_entity_poly.pdbx_seq_one_letter_code
_entity_poly.pdbx_strand_id
1 'polypeptide(L)'
;MNPNTVIVRFETVAEQTAGPVRRIVGFAHARDLFGLLDSADLEANPRSAKAGPVTDSILESITETPETFVFKTKGILVGASSYEKLQRNRYRLSFENTKIEGILDGGHNTLALGTHILMRALGDNAIKRKIRTWSNFKDLWEEHRDEIEELRARKTSHDDYDADALDFLVPLEILVPSDLEDEESTEAFNSSLLSICSARNNNVQLTLETKAAKKGFYEVLRSALPKGIEKRVEWKSNDGGDVKVRDLIALSWIPLTKLELEDMPKLLPQNIYRNKGECAKLFDELMSRDDVSKATDGEYTREVYSKQVVSALKLAGALPKLYDKIYRDFPEAYKANGGKFGNINVVKIAGNMRTQPTTYFTEEEVDYSYPDGLIMPLVYGLKALIEVGDDGTVDWATDPEEFLDEHLAVIVRKYRPVLDAFRFDPQKVGKNEGSYDLIYDAFETQLERQSA
;
A
#
# COMPACT_ATOMS: atom_id res chain seq x y z
N MET A 1 6.52 -21.88 5.66
CA MET A 1 6.34 -21.00 6.84
C MET A 1 7.69 -20.40 7.15
N ASN A 2 7.81 -19.08 7.19
CA ASN A 2 9.06 -18.44 7.61
C ASN A 2 9.37 -18.86 9.05
N PRO A 3 10.62 -19.20 9.41
CA PRO A 3 10.95 -19.46 10.78
C PRO A 3 10.77 -18.17 11.58
N ASN A 4 9.99 -18.18 12.67
CA ASN A 4 9.84 -17.01 13.55
C ASN A 4 11.12 -16.67 14.32
N THR A 5 12.19 -17.45 14.15
CA THR A 5 13.44 -17.30 14.88
C THR A 5 14.63 -17.35 13.93
N VAL A 6 15.56 -16.41 14.07
CA VAL A 6 16.81 -16.35 13.29
C VAL A 6 18.01 -16.29 14.22
N ILE A 7 19.12 -16.94 13.85
CA ILE A 7 20.41 -16.75 14.51
C ILE A 7 21.29 -15.90 13.61
N VAL A 8 21.74 -14.77 14.13
CA VAL A 8 22.70 -13.90 13.46
C VAL A 8 24.06 -14.04 14.15
N ARG A 9 25.12 -14.18 13.36
CA ARG A 9 26.50 -14.19 13.82
C ARG A 9 27.22 -12.91 13.39
N PHE A 10 27.86 -12.25 14.33
CA PHE A 10 28.76 -11.14 14.07
C PHE A 10 30.22 -11.59 14.05
N GLU A 11 30.98 -11.01 13.14
CA GLU A 11 32.45 -11.05 13.15
C GLU A 11 32.98 -10.09 14.21
N THR A 12 32.50 -8.85 14.20
CA THR A 12 32.75 -7.83 15.23
C THR A 12 31.42 -7.30 15.74
N VAL A 13 31.31 -7.09 17.05
CA VAL A 13 30.06 -6.62 17.68
C VAL A 13 30.35 -5.69 18.85
N ALA A 14 29.51 -4.67 18.99
CA ALA A 14 29.42 -3.80 20.16
C ALA A 14 27.96 -3.69 20.61
N GLU A 15 27.76 -3.53 21.92
CA GLU A 15 26.46 -3.34 22.53
C GLU A 15 26.39 -1.95 23.17
N GLN A 16 25.30 -1.24 22.93
CA GLN A 16 25.05 0.11 23.42
C GLN A 16 23.63 0.19 23.96
N THR A 17 23.45 0.62 25.20
CA THR A 17 22.11 0.74 25.81
C THR A 17 21.78 2.20 26.06
N ALA A 18 20.57 2.62 25.67
CA ALA A 18 20.03 3.95 25.94
C ALA A 18 18.51 3.88 26.13
N GLY A 19 18.05 4.22 27.34
CA GLY A 19 16.63 4.08 27.71
C GLY A 19 16.16 2.63 27.52
N PRO A 20 14.97 2.39 26.94
CA PRO A 20 14.41 1.04 26.76
C PRO A 20 15.07 0.26 25.61
N VAL A 21 16.05 0.84 24.90
CA VAL A 21 16.64 0.24 23.69
C VAL A 21 18.08 -0.19 23.97
N ARG A 22 18.37 -1.46 23.66
CA ARG A 22 19.72 -1.96 23.46
C ARG A 22 19.98 -2.13 21.97
N ARG A 23 21.05 -1.48 21.51
CA ARG A 23 21.56 -1.52 20.15
C ARG A 23 22.76 -2.46 20.10
N ILE A 24 22.63 -3.53 19.33
CA ILE A 24 23.70 -4.46 18.99
C ILE A 24 24.16 -4.09 17.58
N VAL A 25 25.40 -3.67 17.41
CA VAL A 25 25.91 -3.15 16.13
C VAL A 25 27.25 -3.78 15.79
N GLY A 26 27.43 -4.14 14.53
CA GLY A 26 28.63 -4.83 14.11
C GLY A 26 28.64 -5.20 12.64
N PHE A 27 29.57 -6.08 12.28
CA PHE A 27 29.69 -6.64 10.93
C PHE A 27 29.35 -8.12 10.95
N ALA A 28 28.55 -8.56 9.99
CA ALA A 28 28.23 -9.96 9.76
C ALA A 28 28.68 -10.37 8.36
N HIS A 29 29.09 -11.62 8.17
CA HIS A 29 29.35 -12.12 6.82
C HIS A 29 28.02 -12.30 6.07
N ALA A 30 28.01 -12.02 4.76
CA ALA A 30 26.83 -12.22 3.93
C ALA A 30 26.28 -13.65 3.99
N ARG A 31 27.16 -14.67 4.06
CA ARG A 31 26.80 -16.08 4.27
C ARG A 31 26.03 -16.37 5.56
N ASP A 32 26.17 -15.54 6.59
CA ASP A 32 25.47 -15.72 7.86
C ASP A 32 24.09 -15.03 7.88
N LEU A 33 23.73 -14.29 6.82
CA LEU A 33 22.47 -13.53 6.73
C LEU A 33 21.34 -14.26 5.98
N PHE A 34 21.56 -15.49 5.52
CA PHE A 34 20.53 -16.31 4.85
C PHE A 34 19.28 -16.45 5.73
N GLY A 35 19.47 -16.80 7.01
CA GLY A 35 18.37 -16.93 7.96
C GLY A 35 17.61 -15.61 8.18
N LEU A 36 18.27 -14.46 8.03
CA LEU A 36 17.58 -13.17 8.11
C LEU A 36 16.68 -12.94 6.89
N LEU A 37 17.12 -13.33 5.69
CA LEU A 37 16.32 -13.25 4.46
C LEU A 37 15.16 -14.25 4.44
N ASP A 38 15.33 -15.39 5.11
CA ASP A 38 14.28 -16.39 5.31
C ASP A 38 13.22 -15.89 6.30
N SER A 39 13.65 -15.41 7.46
CA SER A 39 12.79 -15.12 8.62
C SER A 39 12.24 -13.70 8.70
N ALA A 40 13.01 -12.69 8.29
CA ALA A 40 12.61 -11.29 8.45
C ALA A 40 11.95 -10.77 7.17
N ASP A 41 10.74 -10.22 7.33
CA ASP A 41 10.04 -9.50 6.26
C ASP A 41 10.30 -7.98 6.35
N LEU A 42 9.90 -7.25 5.30
CA LEU A 42 9.84 -5.78 5.26
C LEU A 42 8.46 -5.26 5.67
N GLU A 43 7.65 -6.06 6.37
CA GLU A 43 6.32 -5.62 6.83
C GLU A 43 6.44 -4.49 7.86
N ALA A 44 7.37 -4.61 8.82
CA ALA A 44 7.70 -3.53 9.76
C ALA A 44 8.34 -2.30 9.09
N ASN A 45 8.90 -2.45 7.88
CA ASN A 45 9.43 -1.32 7.12
C ASN A 45 8.27 -0.50 6.54
N PRO A 46 8.22 0.83 6.75
CA PRO A 46 7.19 1.66 6.13
C PRO A 46 7.29 1.69 4.59
N ARG A 47 8.37 1.18 3.98
CA ARG A 47 8.54 1.09 2.53
C ARG A 47 8.85 -0.34 2.12
N SER A 48 8.18 -0.82 1.08
CA SER A 48 8.66 -2.00 0.36
C SER A 48 9.91 -1.64 -0.45
N ALA A 49 10.87 -2.56 -0.50
CA ALA A 49 12.06 -2.38 -1.32
C ALA A 49 11.73 -2.55 -2.80
N LYS A 50 12.27 -1.66 -3.64
CA LYS A 50 12.13 -1.69 -5.10
C LYS A 50 13.49 -1.57 -5.76
N ALA A 51 13.70 -2.35 -6.81
CA ALA A 51 14.91 -2.27 -7.61
C ALA A 51 14.98 -0.93 -8.35
N GLY A 52 16.16 -0.34 -8.38
CA GLY A 52 16.45 0.93 -9.04
C GLY A 52 17.92 1.32 -8.92
N PRO A 53 18.27 2.59 -9.21
CA PRO A 53 19.67 3.04 -9.23
C PRO A 53 20.43 2.77 -7.92
N VAL A 54 19.76 2.92 -6.78
CA VAL A 54 20.37 2.68 -5.45
C VAL A 54 20.72 1.20 -5.27
N THR A 55 19.81 0.28 -5.59
CA THR A 55 20.10 -1.16 -5.50
C THR A 55 21.16 -1.58 -6.50
N ASP A 56 21.18 -0.95 -7.68
CA ASP A 56 22.19 -1.22 -8.71
C ASP A 56 23.60 -0.82 -8.24
N SER A 57 23.76 0.38 -7.64
CA SER A 57 25.04 0.80 -7.08
C SER A 57 25.50 -0.04 -5.89
N ILE A 58 24.56 -0.56 -5.08
CA ILE A 58 24.87 -1.50 -3.99
C ILE A 58 25.40 -2.82 -4.57
N LEU A 59 24.71 -3.38 -5.57
CA LEU A 59 25.15 -4.61 -6.26
C LEU A 59 26.52 -4.47 -6.91
N GLU A 60 26.78 -3.33 -7.56
CA GLU A 60 28.08 -2.97 -8.12
C GLU A 60 29.15 -2.94 -7.01
N SER A 61 28.86 -2.29 -5.88
CA SER A 61 29.79 -2.22 -4.75
C SER A 61 30.13 -3.59 -4.15
N ILE A 62 29.14 -4.50 -4.04
CA ILE A 62 29.33 -5.89 -3.58
C ILE A 62 30.25 -6.65 -4.56
N THR A 63 30.09 -6.41 -5.85
CA THR A 63 30.77 -7.19 -6.90
C THR A 63 32.18 -6.69 -7.17
N GLU A 64 32.36 -5.37 -7.22
CA GLU A 64 33.61 -4.73 -7.65
C GLU A 64 34.55 -4.39 -6.48
N THR A 65 33.98 -4.13 -5.29
CA THR A 65 34.74 -3.68 -4.12
C THR A 65 34.24 -4.29 -2.80
N PRO A 66 34.13 -5.63 -2.71
CA PRO A 66 33.59 -6.34 -1.55
C PRO A 66 34.34 -6.03 -0.25
N GLU A 67 35.66 -5.79 -0.32
CA GLU A 67 36.53 -5.52 0.82
C GLU A 67 36.23 -4.18 1.51
N THR A 68 35.72 -3.20 0.77
CA THR A 68 35.32 -1.89 1.31
C THR A 68 33.81 -1.71 1.38
N PHE A 69 33.02 -2.69 0.92
CA PHE A 69 31.55 -2.62 0.87
C PHE A 69 30.93 -2.24 2.21
N VAL A 70 31.46 -2.80 3.31
CA VAL A 70 31.01 -2.53 4.68
C VAL A 70 30.99 -1.04 5.05
N PHE A 71 31.82 -0.21 4.40
CA PHE A 71 31.85 1.24 4.63
C PHE A 71 31.10 2.06 3.57
N LYS A 72 30.64 1.42 2.50
CA LYS A 72 29.88 2.06 1.41
C LYS A 72 28.37 2.05 1.64
N THR A 73 27.90 1.34 2.66
CA THR A 73 26.48 1.20 2.96
C THR A 73 26.15 1.50 4.42
N LYS A 74 24.89 1.89 4.67
CA LYS A 74 24.29 1.95 6.01
C LYS A 74 23.96 0.57 6.60
N GLY A 75 24.00 -0.48 5.78
CA GLY A 75 23.71 -1.84 6.21
C GLY A 75 22.22 -2.13 6.38
N ILE A 76 21.92 -3.08 7.26
CA ILE A 76 20.57 -3.55 7.57
C ILE A 76 20.26 -3.21 9.03
N LEU A 77 19.07 -2.67 9.29
CA LEU A 77 18.55 -2.43 10.64
C LEU A 77 17.43 -3.42 10.92
N VAL A 78 17.56 -4.19 12.00
CA VAL A 78 16.59 -5.20 12.43
C VAL A 78 16.04 -4.84 13.80
N GLY A 79 14.75 -5.06 14.03
CA GLY A 79 14.10 -4.94 15.33
C GLY A 79 13.52 -6.27 15.78
N ALA A 80 13.73 -6.64 17.03
CA ALA A 80 13.11 -7.80 17.65
C ALA A 80 12.87 -7.54 19.14
N SER A 81 11.70 -7.85 19.65
CA SER A 81 11.32 -7.67 21.05
C SER A 81 11.70 -8.86 21.91
N SER A 82 12.01 -10.00 21.30
CA SER A 82 12.48 -11.20 21.96
C SER A 82 13.83 -11.63 21.38
N TYR A 83 14.85 -11.78 22.24
CA TYR A 83 16.17 -12.21 21.81
C TYR A 83 16.93 -12.99 22.89
N GLU A 84 17.94 -13.74 22.47
CA GLU A 84 18.87 -14.43 23.36
C GLU A 84 20.31 -14.24 22.85
N LYS A 85 21.18 -13.77 23.74
CA LYS A 85 22.61 -13.70 23.46
C LYS A 85 23.24 -15.08 23.61
N LEU A 86 23.82 -15.58 22.53
CA LEU A 86 24.50 -16.86 22.47
C LEU A 86 26.02 -16.68 22.52
N GLN A 87 26.74 -17.79 22.67
CA GLN A 87 28.19 -17.82 22.61
C GLN A 87 28.73 -17.46 21.22
N ARG A 88 29.93 -16.85 21.19
CA ARG A 88 30.69 -16.48 19.97
C ARG A 88 29.99 -15.43 19.11
N ASN A 89 29.61 -14.31 19.72
CA ASN A 89 28.99 -13.15 19.05
C ASN A 89 27.73 -13.52 18.24
N ARG A 90 26.95 -14.48 18.74
CA ARG A 90 25.70 -14.94 18.10
C ARG A 90 24.51 -14.44 18.89
N TYR A 91 23.45 -14.08 18.18
CA TYR A 91 22.20 -13.61 18.77
C TYR A 91 21.06 -14.36 18.10
N ARG A 92 20.21 -14.98 18.90
CA ARG A 92 18.94 -15.52 18.45
C ARG A 92 17.90 -14.43 18.58
N LEU A 93 17.19 -14.12 17.50
CA LEU A 93 16.08 -13.16 17.48
C LEU A 93 14.80 -13.93 17.22
N SER A 94 13.71 -13.53 17.87
CA SER A 94 12.37 -14.03 17.61
C SER A 94 11.47 -12.87 17.18
N PHE A 95 10.69 -13.09 16.12
CA PHE A 95 9.72 -12.15 15.59
C PHE A 95 8.32 -12.65 15.93
N GLU A 96 7.72 -12.07 16.97
CA GLU A 96 6.39 -12.36 17.47
C GLU A 96 5.31 -11.53 16.74
N ASN A 97 5.64 -10.29 16.36
CA ASN A 97 4.77 -9.37 15.62
C ASN A 97 5.49 -8.73 14.42
N THR A 98 5.40 -9.37 13.26
CA THR A 98 6.04 -8.93 12.00
C THR A 98 5.57 -7.56 11.50
N LYS A 99 4.46 -7.03 12.01
CA LYS A 99 4.00 -5.66 11.69
C LYS A 99 4.91 -4.58 12.24
N ILE A 100 5.67 -4.88 13.30
CA ILE A 100 6.55 -3.92 13.97
C ILE A 100 7.99 -4.43 14.10
N GLU A 101 8.20 -5.74 14.02
CA GLU A 101 9.50 -6.42 14.08
C GLU A 101 9.95 -6.95 12.71
N GLY A 102 11.25 -7.22 12.57
CA GLY A 102 11.87 -7.63 11.31
C GLY A 102 12.81 -6.55 10.79
N ILE A 103 12.91 -6.38 9.47
CA ILE A 103 13.79 -5.38 8.88
C ILE A 103 13.12 -4.01 8.93
N LEU A 104 13.67 -3.11 9.75
CA LEU A 104 13.13 -1.76 9.96
C LEU A 104 13.66 -0.75 8.93
N ASP A 105 14.91 -0.90 8.51
CA ASP A 105 15.58 -0.05 7.52
C ASP A 105 16.65 -0.87 6.77
N GLY A 106 17.07 -0.37 5.61
CA GLY A 106 18.01 -1.06 4.74
C GLY A 106 17.34 -1.89 3.63
N GLY A 107 16.07 -1.64 3.29
CA GLY A 107 15.35 -2.42 2.27
C GLY A 107 16.09 -2.54 0.92
N HIS A 108 16.76 -1.47 0.45
CA HIS A 108 17.62 -1.55 -0.75
C HIS A 108 18.86 -2.44 -0.55
N ASN A 109 19.48 -2.41 0.64
CA ASN A 109 20.61 -3.26 0.98
C ASN A 109 20.20 -4.73 1.03
N THR A 110 19.08 -5.01 1.71
CA THR A 110 18.53 -6.36 1.80
C THR A 110 18.14 -6.90 0.43
N LEU A 111 17.43 -6.11 -0.39
CA LEU A 111 17.02 -6.52 -1.74
C LEU A 111 18.24 -6.75 -2.66
N ALA A 112 19.26 -5.88 -2.60
CA ALA A 112 20.49 -6.04 -3.36
C ALA A 112 21.28 -7.27 -2.91
N LEU A 113 21.42 -7.48 -1.59
CA LEU A 113 22.08 -8.66 -1.03
C LEU A 113 21.38 -9.95 -1.46
N GLY A 114 20.06 -10.04 -1.29
CA GLY A 114 19.27 -11.19 -1.71
C GLY A 114 19.33 -11.44 -3.22
N THR A 115 19.31 -10.37 -4.03
CA THR A 115 19.50 -10.46 -5.48
C THR A 115 20.87 -11.01 -5.84
N HIS A 116 21.93 -10.55 -5.18
CA HIS A 116 23.30 -11.05 -5.39
C HIS A 116 23.39 -12.54 -5.07
N ILE A 117 22.79 -12.97 -3.95
CA ILE A 117 22.75 -14.38 -3.54
C ILE A 117 22.04 -15.23 -4.59
N LEU A 118 20.88 -14.81 -5.09
CA LEU A 118 20.15 -15.53 -6.16
C LEU A 118 20.97 -15.62 -7.46
N MET A 119 21.61 -14.53 -7.87
CA MET A 119 22.49 -14.54 -9.06
C MET A 119 23.63 -15.56 -8.90
N ARG A 120 24.19 -15.70 -7.70
CA ARG A 120 25.26 -16.66 -7.39
C ARG A 120 24.76 -18.10 -7.28
N ALA A 121 23.61 -18.31 -6.65
CA ALA A 121 23.01 -19.63 -6.49
C ALA A 121 22.66 -20.24 -7.86
N LEU A 122 22.10 -19.43 -8.75
CA LEU A 122 21.64 -19.88 -10.07
C LEU A 122 22.72 -19.83 -11.16
N GLY A 123 23.79 -19.05 -10.94
CA GLY A 123 24.75 -18.72 -11.99
C GLY A 123 24.16 -17.89 -13.14
N ASP A 124 23.00 -17.26 -12.93
CA ASP A 124 22.27 -16.48 -13.93
C ASP A 124 22.08 -15.02 -13.48
N ASN A 125 22.85 -14.11 -14.10
CA ASN A 125 22.71 -12.68 -13.85
C ASN A 125 21.40 -12.08 -14.41
N ALA A 126 20.72 -12.76 -15.34
CA ALA A 126 19.48 -12.28 -15.93
C ALA A 126 18.32 -12.29 -14.94
N ILE A 127 18.38 -13.11 -13.88
CA ILE A 127 17.36 -13.19 -12.82
C ILE A 127 17.07 -11.83 -12.18
N LYS A 128 18.09 -10.97 -12.08
CA LYS A 128 17.97 -9.58 -11.61
C LYS A 128 16.86 -8.80 -12.31
N ARG A 129 16.59 -9.07 -13.60
CA ARG A 129 15.55 -8.36 -14.37
C ARG A 129 14.13 -8.73 -13.93
N LYS A 130 13.96 -9.89 -13.30
CA LYS A 130 12.68 -10.37 -12.74
C LYS A 130 12.44 -9.83 -11.32
N ILE A 131 13.50 -9.44 -10.60
CA ILE A 131 13.41 -8.90 -9.24
C ILE A 131 13.18 -7.38 -9.31
N ARG A 132 11.92 -6.95 -9.35
CA ARG A 132 11.55 -5.51 -9.36
C ARG A 132 11.12 -5.00 -8.00
N THR A 133 10.48 -5.84 -7.21
CA THR A 133 10.02 -5.52 -5.85
C THR A 133 10.49 -6.59 -4.86
N TRP A 134 10.34 -6.30 -3.58
CA TRP A 134 10.53 -7.29 -2.50
C TRP A 134 9.66 -8.54 -2.67
N SER A 135 8.40 -8.38 -3.09
CA SER A 135 7.52 -9.52 -3.35
C SER A 135 8.06 -10.41 -4.47
N ASN A 136 8.50 -9.84 -5.61
CA ASN A 136 9.11 -10.65 -6.67
C ASN A 136 10.38 -11.37 -6.18
N PHE A 137 11.17 -10.72 -5.32
CA PHE A 137 12.32 -11.35 -4.69
C PHE A 137 11.91 -12.54 -3.82
N LYS A 138 10.92 -12.40 -2.93
CA LYS A 138 10.48 -13.48 -2.04
C LYS A 138 9.90 -14.66 -2.82
N ASP A 139 9.17 -14.41 -3.90
CA ASP A 139 8.65 -15.47 -4.77
C ASP A 139 9.80 -16.28 -5.38
N LEU A 140 10.81 -15.60 -5.95
CA LEU A 140 11.98 -16.26 -6.54
C LEU A 140 12.90 -16.90 -5.49
N TRP A 141 13.00 -16.30 -4.30
CA TRP A 141 13.73 -16.87 -3.17
C TRP A 141 13.13 -18.19 -2.75
N GLU A 142 11.79 -18.29 -2.71
CA GLU A 142 11.09 -19.53 -2.39
C GLU A 142 11.09 -20.54 -3.54
N GLU A 143 11.08 -20.07 -4.80
CA GLU A 143 11.20 -20.93 -5.98
C GLU A 143 12.55 -21.65 -6.05
N HIS A 144 13.64 -20.97 -5.65
CA HIS A 144 15.02 -21.44 -5.79
C HIS A 144 15.68 -21.83 -4.46
N ARG A 145 14.91 -22.38 -3.52
CA ARG A 145 15.41 -22.69 -2.16
C ARG A 145 16.51 -23.73 -2.16
N ASP A 146 16.44 -24.73 -3.03
CA ASP A 146 17.43 -25.81 -3.07
C ASP A 146 18.80 -25.26 -3.51
N GLU A 147 18.84 -24.43 -4.55
CA GLU A 147 20.07 -23.80 -5.05
C GLU A 147 20.68 -22.83 -4.03
N ILE A 148 19.83 -22.11 -3.27
CA ILE A 148 20.25 -21.22 -2.19
C ILE A 148 20.90 -22.03 -1.05
N GLU A 149 20.31 -23.16 -0.64
CA GLU A 149 20.88 -24.02 0.41
C GLU A 149 22.18 -24.70 -0.06
N GLU A 150 22.30 -25.07 -1.33
CA GLU A 150 23.55 -25.55 -1.92
C GLU A 150 24.66 -24.49 -1.85
N LEU A 151 24.34 -23.23 -2.19
CA LEU A 151 25.28 -22.11 -2.08
C LEU A 151 25.70 -21.88 -0.62
N ARG A 152 24.72 -21.92 0.31
CA ARG A 152 24.96 -21.74 1.75
C ARG A 152 25.90 -22.79 2.33
N ALA A 153 25.88 -24.01 1.81
CA ALA A 153 26.73 -25.12 2.26
C ALA A 153 28.20 -24.98 1.81
N ARG A 154 28.52 -24.06 0.89
CA ARG A 154 29.90 -23.83 0.43
C ARG A 154 30.76 -23.25 1.56
N LYS A 155 32.02 -23.66 1.59
CA LYS A 155 33.00 -23.24 2.60
C LYS A 155 34.02 -22.31 1.97
N THR A 156 34.46 -21.30 2.73
CA THR A 156 35.62 -20.49 2.36
C THR A 156 36.85 -21.36 2.25
N SER A 157 37.61 -21.17 1.18
CA SER A 157 38.82 -21.95 0.90
C SER A 157 40.13 -21.22 1.25
N HIS A 158 40.13 -19.89 1.42
CA HIS A 158 41.34 -19.04 1.60
C HIS A 158 41.07 -17.80 2.50
N ASP A 159 42.11 -17.07 2.91
CA ASP A 159 42.01 -15.83 3.71
C ASP A 159 41.50 -14.60 2.90
N ASP A 160 41.32 -14.73 1.59
CA ASP A 160 40.85 -13.68 0.68
C ASP A 160 39.33 -13.81 0.38
N TYR A 161 38.74 -12.74 -0.17
CA TYR A 161 37.35 -12.72 -0.60
C TYR A 161 37.01 -13.88 -1.54
N ASP A 162 36.11 -14.75 -1.08
CA ASP A 162 35.56 -15.85 -1.87
C ASP A 162 34.12 -15.51 -2.28
N ALA A 163 33.96 -15.14 -3.56
CA ALA A 163 32.68 -14.77 -4.13
C ALA A 163 31.66 -15.91 -4.12
N ASP A 164 32.13 -17.16 -4.22
CA ASP A 164 31.28 -18.35 -4.22
C ASP A 164 30.88 -18.78 -2.81
N ALA A 165 31.64 -18.36 -1.78
CA ALA A 165 31.30 -18.54 -0.37
C ALA A 165 30.65 -17.28 0.27
N LEU A 166 30.40 -16.23 -0.52
CA LEU A 166 29.84 -14.94 -0.07
C LEU A 166 30.63 -14.33 1.10
N ASP A 167 31.96 -14.35 1.00
CA ASP A 167 32.84 -14.01 2.13
C ASP A 167 33.15 -12.50 2.23
N PHE A 168 32.11 -11.68 2.31
CA PHE A 168 32.22 -10.24 2.50
C PHE A 168 31.36 -9.76 3.68
N LEU A 169 31.75 -8.63 4.27
CA LEU A 169 31.12 -8.08 5.45
C LEU A 169 29.98 -7.12 5.11
N VAL A 170 28.87 -7.25 5.84
CA VAL A 170 27.70 -6.39 5.77
C VAL A 170 27.52 -5.73 7.15
N PRO A 171 27.33 -4.39 7.23
CA PRO A 171 26.98 -3.74 8.48
C PRO A 171 25.59 -4.16 8.91
N LEU A 172 25.47 -4.55 10.18
CA LEU A 172 24.21 -4.97 10.77
C LEU A 172 24.01 -4.26 12.09
N GLU A 173 22.82 -3.71 12.25
CA GLU A 173 22.34 -3.11 13.48
C GLU A 173 21.06 -3.83 13.92
N ILE A 174 21.02 -4.27 15.17
CA ILE A 174 19.86 -4.93 15.77
C ILE A 174 19.43 -4.09 16.98
N LEU A 175 18.15 -3.75 17.03
CA LEU A 175 17.50 -3.11 18.17
C LEU A 175 16.68 -4.16 18.92
N VAL A 176 16.92 -4.25 20.22
CA VAL A 176 16.23 -5.15 21.15
C VAL A 176 15.92 -4.40 22.46
N PRO A 177 15.02 -4.92 23.31
CA PRO A 177 14.79 -4.35 24.63
C PRO A 177 16.08 -4.29 25.46
N SER A 178 16.21 -3.23 26.25
CA SER A 178 17.34 -3.07 27.17
C SER A 178 17.34 -4.09 28.29
N ASP A 179 16.15 -4.51 28.71
CA ASP A 179 15.91 -5.52 29.73
C ASP A 179 14.69 -6.36 29.30
N LEU A 180 14.86 -7.69 29.24
CA LEU A 180 13.80 -8.63 28.87
C LEU A 180 13.02 -9.13 30.09
N GLU A 181 13.55 -8.93 31.30
CA GLU A 181 12.90 -9.33 32.55
C GLU A 181 11.94 -8.24 33.07
N ASP A 182 12.02 -7.05 32.48
CA ASP A 182 11.16 -5.91 32.80
C ASP A 182 10.10 -5.69 31.70
N GLU A 183 8.84 -5.98 32.05
CA GLU A 183 7.69 -5.80 31.16
C GLU A 183 7.54 -4.33 30.73
N GLU A 184 7.80 -3.36 31.64
CA GLU A 184 7.71 -1.93 31.33
C GLU A 184 8.78 -1.51 30.31
N SER A 185 10.00 -2.05 30.43
CA SER A 185 11.08 -1.84 29.45
C SER A 185 10.72 -2.40 28.07
N THR A 186 10.10 -3.58 28.03
CA THR A 186 9.70 -4.26 26.79
C THR A 186 8.55 -3.53 26.09
N GLU A 187 7.54 -3.07 26.85
CA GLU A 187 6.47 -2.23 26.33
C GLU A 187 7.00 -0.89 25.82
N ALA A 188 7.86 -0.22 26.59
CA ALA A 188 8.49 1.03 26.18
C ALA A 188 9.37 0.85 24.92
N PHE A 189 10.04 -0.29 24.76
CA PHE A 189 10.77 -0.65 23.54
C PHE A 189 9.82 -0.81 22.36
N ASN A 190 8.74 -1.58 22.52
CA ASN A 190 7.75 -1.82 21.48
C ASN A 190 7.15 -0.50 20.95
N SER A 191 6.75 0.40 21.86
CA SER A 191 6.25 1.74 21.50
C SER A 191 7.33 2.60 20.82
N SER A 192 8.60 2.43 21.19
CA SER A 192 9.73 3.18 20.60
C SER A 192 10.15 2.66 19.21
N LEU A 193 10.11 1.35 18.97
CA LEU A 193 10.69 0.68 17.79
C LEU A 193 10.17 1.28 16.48
N LEU A 194 8.87 1.59 16.45
CA LEU A 194 8.22 2.09 15.27
C LEU A 194 8.52 3.57 15.02
N SER A 195 8.65 4.38 16.08
CA SER A 195 9.12 5.77 15.98
C SER A 195 10.54 5.83 15.44
N ILE A 196 11.41 4.91 15.89
CA ILE A 196 12.79 4.77 15.41
C ILE A 196 12.79 4.36 13.95
N CYS A 197 12.00 3.36 13.57
CA CYS A 197 11.86 2.91 12.19
C CYS A 197 11.41 4.05 11.26
N SER A 198 10.41 4.83 11.66
CA SER A 198 9.96 6.02 10.92
C SER A 198 11.06 7.07 10.81
N ALA A 199 11.76 7.38 11.91
CA ALA A 199 12.83 8.37 11.96
C ALA A 199 14.05 7.98 11.09
N ARG A 200 14.44 6.70 11.09
CA ARG A 200 15.56 6.18 10.29
C ARG A 200 15.29 6.24 8.78
N ASN A 201 14.04 6.02 8.38
CA ASN A 201 13.60 6.05 6.99
C ASN A 201 13.40 7.47 6.39
N ASN A 202 13.59 8.54 7.17
CA ASN A 202 13.28 9.93 6.79
C ASN A 202 14.25 10.63 5.81
N ASN A 203 15.10 9.91 5.06
CA ASN A 203 15.87 10.55 3.97
C ASN A 203 14.95 11.14 2.87
N VAL A 204 13.68 10.71 2.82
CA VAL A 204 12.55 11.33 2.12
C VAL A 204 11.34 11.22 3.06
N GLN A 205 10.52 12.26 3.24
CA GLN A 205 9.35 12.22 4.14
C GLN A 205 8.37 11.11 3.71
N LEU A 206 7.94 10.25 4.64
CA LEU A 206 6.87 9.27 4.36
C LEU A 206 5.57 10.00 3.99
N THR A 207 4.89 9.53 2.94
CA THR A 207 3.58 10.08 2.57
C THR A 207 2.56 9.80 3.66
N LEU A 208 1.51 10.62 3.71
CA LEU A 208 0.43 10.44 4.68
C LEU A 208 -0.21 9.05 4.57
N GLU A 209 -0.42 8.58 3.34
CA GLU A 209 -1.07 7.28 3.07
C GLU A 209 -0.25 6.12 3.63
N THR A 210 1.07 6.20 3.49
CA THR A 210 1.97 5.15 4.01
C THR A 210 1.91 5.11 5.54
N LYS A 211 1.80 6.27 6.20
CA LYS A 211 1.65 6.34 7.66
C LYS A 211 0.28 5.80 8.10
N ALA A 212 -0.80 6.21 7.44
CA ALA A 212 -2.16 5.78 7.74
C ALA A 212 -2.35 4.26 7.54
N ALA A 213 -1.76 3.69 6.47
CA ALA A 213 -1.72 2.25 6.26
C ALA A 213 -1.03 1.53 7.44
N LYS A 214 0.12 2.04 7.87
CA LYS A 214 0.87 1.46 9.01
C LYS A 214 0.11 1.56 10.34
N LYS A 215 -0.73 2.59 10.52
CA LYS A 215 -1.64 2.71 11.68
C LYS A 215 -2.81 1.72 11.61
N GLY A 216 -3.05 1.02 10.50
CA GLY A 216 -4.18 0.09 10.34
C GLY A 216 -5.49 0.73 9.90
N PHE A 217 -5.49 2.01 9.51
CA PHE A 217 -6.71 2.74 9.14
C PHE A 217 -7.42 2.21 7.90
N TYR A 218 -6.73 1.43 7.07
CA TYR A 218 -7.26 0.94 5.81
C TYR A 218 -7.83 -0.48 5.88
N GLU A 219 -7.70 -1.18 7.02
CA GLU A 219 -8.02 -2.62 7.11
C GLU A 219 -9.50 -2.95 6.85
N VAL A 220 -10.42 -2.08 7.30
CA VAL A 220 -11.86 -2.26 7.04
C VAL A 220 -12.16 -2.13 5.55
N LEU A 221 -11.65 -1.07 4.90
CA LEU A 221 -11.83 -0.86 3.47
C LEU A 221 -11.16 -1.97 2.66
N ARG A 222 -9.94 -2.35 3.02
CA ARG A 222 -9.19 -3.45 2.40
C ARG A 222 -9.98 -4.75 2.42
N SER A 223 -10.59 -5.08 3.56
CA SER A 223 -11.40 -6.28 3.73
C SER A 223 -12.71 -6.25 2.96
N ALA A 224 -13.27 -5.05 2.72
CA ALA A 224 -14.50 -4.87 1.96
C ALA A 224 -14.30 -4.94 0.43
N LEU A 225 -13.07 -4.78 -0.06
CA LEU A 225 -12.79 -4.80 -1.50
C LEU A 225 -12.90 -6.22 -2.10
N PRO A 226 -13.41 -6.35 -3.33
CA PRO A 226 -13.27 -7.58 -4.11
C PRO A 226 -11.80 -8.01 -4.22
N LYS A 227 -11.52 -9.32 -4.05
CA LYS A 227 -10.14 -9.84 -4.03
C LYS A 227 -9.31 -9.54 -5.27
N GLY A 228 -9.94 -9.42 -6.44
CA GLY A 228 -9.24 -9.00 -7.67
C GLY A 228 -8.70 -7.57 -7.60
N ILE A 229 -9.45 -6.66 -6.96
CA ILE A 229 -9.07 -5.26 -6.79
C ILE A 229 -8.07 -5.13 -5.64
N GLU A 230 -8.35 -5.75 -4.49
CA GLU A 230 -7.53 -5.65 -3.28
C GLU A 230 -6.05 -5.98 -3.51
N LYS A 231 -5.77 -6.99 -4.33
CA LYS A 231 -4.40 -7.41 -4.71
C LYS A 231 -3.67 -6.42 -5.60
N ARG A 232 -4.39 -5.57 -6.32
CA ARG A 232 -3.83 -4.54 -7.23
C ARG A 232 -3.62 -3.19 -6.54
N VAL A 233 -4.08 -3.03 -5.30
CA VAL A 233 -3.93 -1.79 -4.56
C VAL A 233 -2.51 -1.67 -4.00
N GLU A 234 -1.86 -0.55 -4.32
CA GLU A 234 -0.62 -0.13 -3.65
C GLU A 234 -0.97 0.46 -2.27
N TRP A 235 -1.02 -0.40 -1.25
CA TRP A 235 -1.35 -0.02 0.14
C TRP A 235 -0.23 0.75 0.84
N LYS A 236 1.02 0.41 0.53
CA LYS A 236 2.23 1.12 1.00
C LYS A 236 3.10 1.52 -0.19
N SER A 237 3.91 2.55 0.00
CA SER A 237 4.83 3.01 -1.06
C SER A 237 5.71 1.87 -1.56
N ASN A 238 5.70 1.64 -2.87
CA ASN A 238 6.44 0.60 -3.59
C ASN A 238 6.00 -0.84 -3.33
N ASP A 239 4.79 -1.09 -2.83
CA ASP A 239 4.31 -2.46 -2.60
C ASP A 239 4.03 -3.25 -3.90
N GLY A 240 4.06 -2.57 -5.04
CA GLY A 240 3.48 -3.08 -6.26
C GLY A 240 1.99 -2.73 -6.33
N GLY A 241 1.32 -3.20 -7.37
CA GLY A 241 -0.04 -2.77 -7.70
C GLY A 241 -0.07 -1.49 -8.51
N ASP A 242 -1.10 -1.37 -9.33
CA ASP A 242 -1.34 -0.25 -10.24
C ASP A 242 -2.54 0.62 -9.81
N VAL A 243 -3.33 0.17 -8.82
CA VAL A 243 -4.40 0.96 -8.19
C VAL A 243 -3.83 1.73 -7.01
N LYS A 244 -3.99 3.05 -6.99
CA LYS A 244 -3.53 3.88 -5.87
C LYS A 244 -4.55 3.85 -4.73
N VAL A 245 -4.11 3.55 -3.51
CA VAL A 245 -4.96 3.60 -2.30
C VAL A 245 -5.66 4.96 -2.15
N ARG A 246 -5.00 6.05 -2.55
CA ARG A 246 -5.55 7.40 -2.52
C ARG A 246 -6.85 7.55 -3.34
N ASP A 247 -7.00 6.81 -4.44
CA ASP A 247 -8.22 6.83 -5.24
C ASP A 247 -9.39 6.20 -4.48
N LEU A 248 -9.13 5.11 -3.76
CA LEU A 248 -10.12 4.43 -2.92
C LEU A 248 -10.52 5.29 -1.71
N ILE A 249 -9.55 5.98 -1.10
CA ILE A 249 -9.84 6.92 0.00
C ILE A 249 -10.69 8.09 -0.50
N ALA A 250 -10.44 8.61 -1.70
CA ALA A 250 -11.29 9.63 -2.29
C ALA A 250 -12.73 9.13 -2.52
N LEU A 251 -12.91 7.90 -3.01
CA LEU A 251 -14.24 7.29 -3.16
C LEU A 251 -14.93 7.04 -1.81
N SER A 252 -14.19 6.68 -0.77
CA SER A 252 -14.76 6.41 0.56
C SER A 252 -15.49 7.62 1.18
N TRP A 253 -15.19 8.83 0.71
CA TRP A 253 -15.89 10.04 1.15
C TRP A 253 -17.34 10.13 0.66
N ILE A 254 -17.72 9.37 -0.37
CA ILE A 254 -19.12 9.30 -0.85
C ILE A 254 -20.04 8.82 0.30
N PRO A 255 -19.83 7.63 0.90
CA PRO A 255 -20.59 7.19 2.06
C PRO A 255 -20.20 7.91 3.36
N LEU A 256 -18.93 8.25 3.60
CA LEU A 256 -18.54 8.90 4.86
C LEU A 256 -19.24 10.25 5.06
N THR A 257 -19.44 11.04 3.99
CA THR A 257 -20.19 12.31 4.08
C THR A 257 -21.70 12.16 4.26
N LYS A 258 -22.23 10.93 4.38
CA LYS A 258 -23.61 10.68 4.84
C LYS A 258 -23.71 10.49 6.35
N LEU A 259 -22.60 10.23 7.03
CA LEU A 259 -22.61 9.99 8.48
C LEU A 259 -22.93 11.28 9.24
N GLU A 260 -23.75 11.16 10.28
CA GLU A 260 -24.15 12.25 11.17
C GLU A 260 -23.33 12.23 12.48
N LEU A 261 -22.01 12.06 12.36
CA LEU A 261 -21.09 12.12 13.49
C LEU A 261 -20.84 13.58 13.91
N GLU A 262 -20.67 13.83 15.20
CA GLU A 262 -20.27 15.14 15.72
C GLU A 262 -18.90 15.53 15.15
N ASP A 263 -18.73 16.80 14.77
CA ASP A 263 -17.50 17.34 14.18
C ASP A 263 -16.99 16.60 12.93
N MET A 264 -17.91 16.15 12.07
CA MET A 264 -17.54 15.57 10.78
C MET A 264 -16.76 16.56 9.91
N PRO A 265 -15.63 16.12 9.30
CA PRO A 265 -14.88 16.96 8.38
C PRO A 265 -15.74 17.42 7.19
N LYS A 266 -15.72 18.72 6.90
CA LYS A 266 -16.38 19.27 5.71
C LYS A 266 -15.53 19.01 4.48
N LEU A 267 -16.05 18.22 3.55
CA LEU A 267 -15.43 17.96 2.25
C LEU A 267 -16.34 18.47 1.14
N LEU A 268 -15.76 19.26 0.22
CA LEU A 268 -16.46 19.66 -1.00
C LEU A 268 -16.54 18.47 -1.98
N PRO A 269 -17.69 18.16 -2.60
CA PRO A 269 -17.87 16.99 -3.46
C PRO A 269 -16.77 16.81 -4.51
N GLN A 270 -16.43 17.88 -5.22
CA GLN A 270 -15.43 17.90 -6.28
C GLN A 270 -14.00 17.58 -5.81
N ASN A 271 -13.72 17.56 -4.50
CA ASN A 271 -12.41 17.18 -3.96
C ASN A 271 -12.06 15.72 -4.19
N ILE A 272 -13.05 14.82 -4.32
CA ILE A 272 -12.80 13.41 -4.66
C ILE A 272 -12.12 13.26 -6.04
N TYR A 273 -12.26 14.27 -6.91
CA TYR A 273 -11.55 14.39 -8.17
C TYR A 273 -10.34 15.32 -8.07
N ARG A 274 -10.54 16.57 -7.62
CA ARG A 274 -9.58 17.65 -7.78
C ARG A 274 -8.49 17.72 -6.70
N ASN A 275 -8.74 17.13 -5.52
CA ASN A 275 -7.85 17.25 -4.36
C ASN A 275 -7.86 15.98 -3.49
N LYS A 276 -7.49 14.85 -4.09
CA LYS A 276 -7.44 13.55 -3.39
C LYS A 276 -6.46 13.53 -2.19
N GLY A 277 -5.49 14.45 -2.15
CA GLY A 277 -4.60 14.61 -0.99
C GLY A 277 -5.31 15.18 0.25
N GLU A 278 -6.26 16.10 0.05
CA GLU A 278 -7.12 16.60 1.14
C GLU A 278 -8.06 15.49 1.64
N CYS A 279 -8.61 14.66 0.75
CA CYS A 279 -9.37 13.48 1.14
C CYS A 279 -8.56 12.54 2.05
N ALA A 280 -7.29 12.29 1.72
CA ALA A 280 -6.41 11.47 2.56
C ALA A 280 -6.12 12.12 3.92
N LYS A 281 -5.92 13.44 3.95
CA LYS A 281 -5.73 14.22 5.18
C LYS A 281 -6.92 14.11 6.12
N LEU A 282 -8.12 14.44 5.65
CA LEU A 282 -9.32 14.40 6.46
C LEU A 282 -9.64 12.96 6.91
N PHE A 283 -9.27 11.96 6.11
CA PHE A 283 -9.47 10.55 6.46
C PHE A 283 -8.56 10.15 7.62
N ASP A 284 -7.26 10.50 7.58
CA ASP A 284 -6.35 10.26 8.72
C ASP A 284 -6.83 10.97 9.99
N GLU A 285 -7.34 12.20 9.88
CA GLU A 285 -7.92 12.96 10.99
C GLU A 285 -9.14 12.24 11.58
N LEU A 286 -10.12 11.84 10.75
CA LEU A 286 -11.31 11.12 11.18
C LEU A 286 -10.96 9.78 11.85
N MET A 287 -10.09 8.99 11.23
CA MET A 287 -9.70 7.68 11.75
C MET A 287 -8.85 7.79 13.02
N SER A 288 -8.17 8.91 13.26
CA SER A 288 -7.37 9.12 14.47
C SER A 288 -8.21 9.46 15.71
N ARG A 289 -9.52 9.70 15.57
CA ARG A 289 -10.38 10.00 16.72
C ARG A 289 -10.66 8.73 17.54
N ASP A 290 -10.75 8.91 18.86
CA ASP A 290 -10.95 7.81 19.81
C ASP A 290 -12.37 7.24 19.79
N ASP A 291 -13.35 7.99 19.28
CA ASP A 291 -14.72 7.52 19.01
C ASP A 291 -14.82 6.71 17.70
N VAL A 292 -13.80 6.75 16.83
CA VAL A 292 -13.76 6.06 15.54
C VAL A 292 -12.90 4.80 15.59
N SER A 293 -11.69 4.92 16.15
CA SER A 293 -10.75 3.81 16.27
C SER A 293 -10.14 3.75 17.66
N LYS A 294 -9.67 2.58 18.07
CA LYS A 294 -9.01 2.34 19.36
C LYS A 294 -7.63 1.73 19.11
N ALA A 295 -6.67 2.03 19.98
CA ALA A 295 -5.37 1.36 19.93
C ALA A 295 -5.52 -0.15 20.10
N THR A 296 -4.71 -0.93 19.38
CA THR A 296 -4.55 -2.38 19.57
C THR A 296 -3.29 -2.68 20.38
N ASP A 297 -3.10 -3.94 20.80
CA ASP A 297 -1.94 -4.39 21.58
C ASP A 297 -0.63 -3.94 20.91
N GLY A 298 0.08 -3.00 21.55
CA GLY A 298 1.25 -2.30 20.98
C GLY A 298 1.08 -0.81 20.68
N GLU A 299 -0.02 -0.16 21.12
CA GLU A 299 -0.35 1.29 21.09
C GLU A 299 -0.42 1.99 19.71
N TYR A 300 0.32 1.54 18.70
CA TYR A 300 0.53 2.27 17.45
C TYR A 300 -0.47 1.91 16.33
N THR A 301 -0.89 0.65 16.28
CA THR A 301 -1.94 0.24 15.36
C THR A 301 -3.30 0.51 15.99
N ARG A 302 -4.27 0.90 15.16
CA ARG A 302 -5.62 1.23 15.60
C ARG A 302 -6.62 0.40 14.83
N GLU A 303 -7.55 -0.17 15.56
CA GLU A 303 -8.69 -0.87 15.02
C GLU A 303 -9.86 0.12 14.90
N VAL A 304 -10.34 0.35 13.69
CA VAL A 304 -11.55 1.14 13.43
C VAL A 304 -12.75 0.33 13.92
N TYR A 305 -13.42 0.82 14.97
CA TYR A 305 -14.50 0.08 15.66
C TYR A 305 -15.86 0.79 15.59
N SER A 306 -15.92 2.08 15.23
CA SER A 306 -17.18 2.80 15.09
C SER A 306 -18.07 2.12 14.05
N LYS A 307 -19.25 1.66 14.48
CA LYS A 307 -20.19 0.95 13.62
C LYS A 307 -20.55 1.75 12.37
N GLN A 308 -20.76 3.05 12.54
CA GLN A 308 -21.15 3.98 11.48
C GLN A 308 -20.04 4.15 10.43
N VAL A 309 -18.79 4.34 10.90
CA VAL A 309 -17.62 4.42 10.01
C VAL A 309 -17.38 3.08 9.32
N VAL A 310 -17.50 1.97 10.04
CA VAL A 310 -17.33 0.63 9.47
C VAL A 310 -18.38 0.36 8.39
N SER A 311 -19.66 0.71 8.59
CA SER A 311 -20.69 0.55 7.56
C SER A 311 -20.39 1.39 6.32
N ALA A 312 -19.95 2.64 6.49
CA ALA A 312 -19.58 3.51 5.37
C ALA A 312 -18.38 2.95 4.57
N LEU A 313 -17.34 2.44 5.25
CA LEU A 313 -16.18 1.84 4.59
C LEU A 313 -16.53 0.52 3.88
N LYS A 314 -17.52 -0.23 4.38
CA LYS A 314 -18.04 -1.42 3.69
C LYS A 314 -18.73 -1.06 2.39
N LEU A 315 -19.62 -0.06 2.39
CA LEU A 315 -20.23 0.46 1.15
C LEU A 315 -19.17 0.99 0.18
N ALA A 316 -18.14 1.67 0.70
CA ALA A 316 -17.04 2.16 -0.12
C ALA A 316 -16.28 1.05 -0.86
N GLY A 317 -16.27 -0.18 -0.34
CA GLY A 317 -15.68 -1.35 -1.01
C GLY A 317 -16.35 -1.73 -2.33
N ALA A 318 -17.63 -1.38 -2.51
CA ALA A 318 -18.38 -1.61 -3.76
C ALA A 318 -18.16 -0.51 -4.83
N LEU A 319 -17.79 0.70 -4.41
CA LEU A 319 -17.66 1.86 -5.29
C LEU A 319 -16.68 1.68 -6.46
N PRO A 320 -15.54 0.96 -6.35
CA PRO A 320 -14.65 0.73 -7.50
C PRO A 320 -15.34 0.01 -8.66
N LYS A 321 -16.20 -0.97 -8.38
CA LYS A 321 -16.98 -1.67 -9.40
C LYS A 321 -18.05 -0.77 -10.01
N LEU A 322 -18.76 -0.01 -9.18
CA LEU A 322 -19.79 0.93 -9.63
C LEU A 322 -19.19 2.07 -10.46
N TYR A 323 -18.01 2.55 -10.08
CA TYR A 323 -17.22 3.50 -10.87
C TYR A 323 -16.95 2.95 -12.27
N ASP A 324 -16.43 1.74 -12.36
CA ASP A 324 -16.07 1.12 -13.64
C ASP A 324 -17.30 0.77 -14.47
N LYS A 325 -18.42 0.40 -13.84
CA LYS A 325 -19.72 0.26 -14.48
C LYS A 325 -20.18 1.57 -15.11
N ILE A 326 -20.18 2.67 -14.36
CA ILE A 326 -20.52 4.00 -14.90
C ILE A 326 -19.58 4.36 -16.05
N TYR A 327 -18.28 4.11 -15.92
CA TYR A 327 -17.31 4.34 -16.98
C TYR A 327 -17.64 3.51 -18.24
N ARG A 328 -17.95 2.23 -18.11
CA ARG A 328 -18.27 1.38 -19.25
C ARG A 328 -19.59 1.77 -19.91
N ASP A 329 -20.61 2.12 -19.13
CA ASP A 329 -21.98 2.26 -19.59
C ASP A 329 -22.32 3.71 -20.04
N PHE A 330 -21.54 4.71 -19.60
CA PHE A 330 -21.74 6.12 -19.94
C PHE A 330 -21.75 6.42 -21.46
N PRO A 331 -20.89 5.83 -22.30
CA PRO A 331 -20.96 6.00 -23.76
C PRO A 331 -22.30 5.59 -24.35
N GLU A 332 -22.86 4.45 -23.94
CA GLU A 332 -24.17 3.96 -24.40
C GLU A 332 -25.29 4.85 -23.89
N ALA A 333 -25.26 5.23 -22.61
CA ALA A 333 -26.22 6.17 -22.02
C ALA A 333 -26.22 7.53 -22.75
N TYR A 334 -25.05 8.03 -23.16
CA TYR A 334 -24.93 9.27 -23.94
C TYR A 334 -25.48 9.10 -25.36
N LYS A 335 -25.21 7.97 -26.03
CA LYS A 335 -25.74 7.65 -27.37
C LYS A 335 -27.26 7.47 -27.37
N ALA A 336 -27.83 6.84 -26.35
CA ALA A 336 -29.28 6.69 -26.19
C ALA A 336 -30.02 8.05 -26.18
N ASN A 337 -29.32 9.11 -25.81
CA ASN A 337 -29.82 10.48 -25.84
C ASN A 337 -29.58 11.21 -27.18
N GLY A 338 -29.15 10.51 -28.23
CA GLY A 338 -28.86 11.11 -29.55
C GLY A 338 -27.48 11.76 -29.65
N GLY A 339 -26.59 11.51 -28.69
CA GLY A 339 -25.20 11.97 -28.72
C GLY A 339 -24.30 11.09 -29.60
N LYS A 340 -23.22 11.67 -30.14
CA LYS A 340 -22.17 10.93 -30.88
C LYS A 340 -20.91 10.83 -30.04
N PHE A 341 -20.85 9.85 -29.13
CA PHE A 341 -19.79 9.77 -28.11
C PHE A 341 -18.38 9.73 -28.70
N GLY A 342 -18.15 8.90 -29.73
CA GLY A 342 -16.84 8.79 -30.40
C GLY A 342 -16.37 10.06 -31.14
N ASN A 343 -17.24 11.06 -31.32
CA ASN A 343 -16.87 12.35 -31.93
C ASN A 343 -16.43 13.41 -30.90
N ILE A 344 -16.48 13.08 -29.60
CA ILE A 344 -16.02 13.99 -28.55
C ILE A 344 -14.49 14.02 -28.56
N ASN A 345 -13.91 15.22 -28.61
CA ASN A 345 -12.46 15.41 -28.80
C ASN A 345 -11.56 14.66 -27.81
N VAL A 346 -12.01 14.47 -26.56
CA VAL A 346 -11.23 13.79 -25.51
C VAL A 346 -11.42 12.27 -25.48
N VAL A 347 -12.29 11.73 -26.34
CA VAL A 347 -12.61 10.31 -26.44
C VAL A 347 -11.74 9.65 -27.50
N LYS A 348 -11.18 8.48 -27.17
CA LYS A 348 -10.45 7.61 -28.09
C LYS A 348 -11.21 6.31 -28.26
N ILE A 349 -11.35 5.86 -29.50
CA ILE A 349 -12.02 4.60 -29.85
C ILE A 349 -10.99 3.46 -29.77
N ALA A 350 -11.34 2.36 -29.11
CA ALA A 350 -10.47 1.21 -28.89
C ALA A 350 -9.83 0.68 -30.18
N GLY A 351 -10.60 0.57 -31.27
CA GLY A 351 -10.10 0.12 -32.58
C GLY A 351 -8.99 0.99 -33.20
N ASN A 352 -8.79 2.22 -32.70
CA ASN A 352 -7.71 3.12 -33.13
C ASN A 352 -6.52 3.13 -32.15
N MET A 353 -6.58 2.34 -31.08
CA MET A 353 -5.53 2.27 -30.06
C MET A 353 -4.60 1.07 -30.29
N ARG A 354 -3.35 1.19 -29.84
CA ARG A 354 -2.36 0.09 -29.95
C ARG A 354 -2.71 -1.10 -29.04
N THR A 355 -3.35 -0.82 -27.92
CA THR A 355 -3.72 -1.80 -26.90
C THR A 355 -5.20 -1.60 -26.56
N GLN A 356 -5.91 -2.71 -26.34
CA GLN A 356 -7.29 -2.68 -25.88
C GLN A 356 -7.36 -1.92 -24.55
N PRO A 357 -8.12 -0.81 -24.47
CA PRO A 357 -8.31 -0.12 -23.21
C PRO A 357 -9.19 -0.94 -22.27
N THR A 358 -8.93 -0.80 -20.98
CA THR A 358 -9.67 -1.46 -19.91
C THR A 358 -10.18 -0.45 -18.89
N THR A 359 -11.18 -0.83 -18.10
CA THR A 359 -11.58 -0.12 -16.88
C THR A 359 -10.43 -0.13 -15.85
N TYR A 360 -10.45 0.83 -14.91
CA TYR A 360 -9.30 1.07 -14.04
C TYR A 360 -9.19 0.02 -12.93
N PHE A 361 -10.29 -0.28 -12.24
CA PHE A 361 -10.30 -1.16 -11.08
C PHE A 361 -10.59 -2.63 -11.42
N THR A 362 -11.46 -2.92 -12.39
CA THR A 362 -11.87 -4.28 -12.75
C THR A 362 -11.15 -4.85 -13.97
N GLU A 363 -10.38 -4.03 -14.70
CA GLU A 363 -9.64 -4.43 -15.90
C GLU A 363 -10.52 -5.02 -17.03
N GLU A 364 -11.79 -4.62 -17.06
CA GLU A 364 -12.71 -5.05 -18.11
C GLU A 364 -12.46 -4.27 -19.39
N GLU A 365 -12.47 -4.96 -20.53
CA GLU A 365 -12.29 -4.32 -21.83
C GLU A 365 -13.42 -3.34 -22.16
N VAL A 366 -13.07 -2.19 -22.76
CA VAL A 366 -14.03 -1.13 -23.12
C VAL A 366 -13.83 -0.62 -24.53
N ASP A 367 -14.90 -0.11 -25.16
CA ASP A 367 -14.82 0.43 -26.53
C ASP A 367 -14.22 1.83 -26.61
N TYR A 368 -14.15 2.53 -25.48
CA TYR A 368 -13.71 3.92 -25.41
C TYR A 368 -12.73 4.17 -24.26
N SER A 369 -11.69 4.95 -24.53
CA SER A 369 -10.78 5.53 -23.53
C SER A 369 -11.02 7.03 -23.43
N TYR A 370 -11.32 7.52 -22.23
CA TYR A 370 -11.57 8.94 -21.97
C TYR A 370 -11.28 9.33 -20.51
N PRO A 371 -11.16 10.63 -20.20
CA PRO A 371 -10.80 11.07 -18.85
C PRO A 371 -11.95 10.91 -17.82
N ASP A 372 -11.60 10.45 -16.63
CA ASP A 372 -12.46 10.24 -15.46
C ASP A 372 -13.26 11.48 -15.01
N GLY A 373 -12.73 12.68 -15.23
CA GLY A 373 -13.40 13.94 -14.91
C GLY A 373 -14.77 14.10 -15.59
N LEU A 374 -15.06 13.34 -16.65
CA LEU A 374 -16.38 13.31 -17.29
C LEU A 374 -17.42 12.48 -16.53
N ILE A 375 -17.01 11.56 -15.67
CA ILE A 375 -17.92 10.66 -14.94
C ILE A 375 -17.91 10.88 -13.44
N MET A 376 -16.93 11.59 -12.87
CA MET A 376 -16.86 11.76 -11.41
C MET A 376 -18.13 12.33 -10.77
N PRO A 377 -18.87 13.29 -11.38
CA PRO A 377 -20.17 13.69 -10.85
C PRO A 377 -21.20 12.55 -10.81
N LEU A 378 -21.22 11.65 -11.80
CA LEU A 378 -22.08 10.46 -11.82
C LEU A 378 -21.71 9.48 -10.70
N VAL A 379 -20.42 9.26 -10.48
CA VAL A 379 -19.93 8.42 -9.39
C VAL A 379 -20.32 9.01 -8.03
N TYR A 380 -20.20 10.33 -7.85
CA TYR A 380 -20.67 11.00 -6.64
C TYR A 380 -22.20 10.90 -6.47
N GLY A 381 -22.95 10.88 -7.58
CA GLY A 381 -24.40 10.71 -7.57
C GLY A 381 -24.88 9.44 -6.85
N LEU A 382 -24.07 8.38 -6.80
CA LEU A 382 -24.34 7.17 -6.02
C LEU A 382 -24.58 7.48 -4.53
N LYS A 383 -24.07 8.60 -4.02
CA LYS A 383 -24.38 9.09 -2.66
C LYS A 383 -25.88 9.18 -2.40
N ALA A 384 -26.69 9.52 -3.40
CA ALA A 384 -28.14 9.62 -3.24
C ALA A 384 -28.82 8.26 -2.99
N LEU A 385 -28.17 7.16 -3.35
CA LEU A 385 -28.67 5.80 -3.13
C LEU A 385 -28.32 5.25 -1.74
N ILE A 386 -27.69 6.05 -0.88
CA ILE A 386 -27.27 5.66 0.47
C ILE A 386 -28.28 6.22 1.47
N GLU A 387 -28.86 5.33 2.26
CA GLU A 387 -29.73 5.67 3.39
C GLU A 387 -28.97 5.58 4.73
N VAL A 388 -29.48 6.30 5.73
CA VAL A 388 -28.95 6.32 7.10
C VAL A 388 -29.98 5.63 7.98
N GLY A 389 -29.58 4.54 8.64
CA GLY A 389 -30.42 3.81 9.58
C GLY A 389 -30.56 4.54 10.91
N ASP A 390 -31.49 4.07 11.75
CA ASP A 390 -31.79 4.69 13.06
C ASP A 390 -30.59 4.70 14.03
N ASP A 391 -29.64 3.77 13.87
CA ASP A 391 -28.40 3.72 14.65
C ASP A 391 -27.25 4.55 14.03
N GLY A 392 -27.55 5.30 12.97
CA GLY A 392 -26.64 6.14 12.19
C GLY A 392 -25.67 5.35 11.31
N THR A 393 -25.83 4.03 11.17
CA THR A 393 -25.14 3.25 10.14
C THR A 393 -25.72 3.56 8.76
N VAL A 394 -24.98 3.22 7.70
CA VAL A 394 -25.39 3.47 6.32
C VAL A 394 -25.49 2.18 5.53
N ASP A 395 -26.49 2.10 4.66
CA ASP A 395 -26.69 1.02 3.70
C ASP A 395 -27.18 1.55 2.34
N TRP A 396 -27.19 0.70 1.32
CA TRP A 396 -27.82 1.03 0.04
C TRP A 396 -29.34 0.95 0.16
N ALA A 397 -30.03 2.03 -0.20
CA ALA A 397 -31.50 2.09 -0.25
C ALA A 397 -32.09 1.22 -1.38
N THR A 398 -31.28 0.88 -2.37
CA THR A 398 -31.63 0.03 -3.52
C THR A 398 -30.38 -0.62 -4.08
N ASP A 399 -30.50 -1.67 -4.90
CA ASP A 399 -29.33 -2.23 -5.58
C ASP A 399 -28.74 -1.19 -6.55
N PRO A 400 -27.49 -0.74 -6.34
CA PRO A 400 -26.91 0.34 -7.14
C PRO A 400 -26.57 -0.09 -8.57
N GLU A 401 -26.34 -1.38 -8.84
CA GLU A 401 -26.09 -1.86 -10.20
C GLU A 401 -27.40 -1.89 -11.01
N GLU A 402 -28.47 -2.45 -10.43
CA GLU A 402 -29.82 -2.46 -11.03
C GLU A 402 -30.34 -1.03 -11.25
N PHE A 403 -30.14 -0.14 -10.28
CA PHE A 403 -30.50 1.28 -10.43
C PHE A 403 -29.81 1.93 -11.62
N LEU A 404 -28.50 1.69 -11.79
CA LEU A 404 -27.75 2.25 -12.92
C LEU A 404 -28.23 1.68 -14.26
N ASP A 405 -28.55 0.39 -14.32
CA ASP A 405 -29.08 -0.25 -15.54
C ASP A 405 -30.39 0.39 -15.99
N GLU A 406 -31.27 0.73 -15.05
CA GLU A 406 -32.56 1.35 -15.34
C GLU A 406 -32.46 2.86 -15.65
N HIS A 407 -31.67 3.60 -14.86
CA HIS A 407 -31.82 5.06 -14.78
C HIS A 407 -30.66 5.86 -15.37
N LEU A 408 -29.51 5.25 -15.64
CA LEU A 408 -28.31 5.99 -16.08
C LEU A 408 -28.56 6.81 -17.35
N ALA A 409 -29.28 6.28 -18.33
CA ALA A 409 -29.61 7.02 -19.56
C ALA A 409 -30.45 8.28 -19.29
N VAL A 410 -31.40 8.22 -18.35
CA VAL A 410 -32.25 9.36 -17.96
C VAL A 410 -31.44 10.40 -17.20
N ILE A 411 -30.54 9.97 -16.33
CA ILE A 411 -29.63 10.85 -15.58
C ILE A 411 -28.65 11.54 -16.52
N VAL A 412 -28.01 10.78 -17.43
CA VAL A 412 -27.11 11.33 -18.44
C VAL A 412 -27.82 12.38 -19.30
N ARG A 413 -29.10 12.19 -19.65
CA ARG A 413 -29.88 13.21 -20.36
C ARG A 413 -29.88 14.56 -19.66
N LYS A 414 -30.04 14.57 -18.32
CA LYS A 414 -29.98 15.79 -17.49
C LYS A 414 -28.56 16.35 -17.40
N TYR A 415 -27.55 15.48 -17.48
CA TYR A 415 -26.14 15.88 -17.40
C TYR A 415 -25.61 16.54 -18.67
N ARG A 416 -26.11 16.14 -19.84
CA ARG A 416 -25.61 16.60 -21.16
C ARG A 416 -25.44 18.11 -21.30
N PRO A 417 -26.40 18.97 -20.90
CA PRO A 417 -26.22 20.41 -21.01
C PRO A 417 -24.96 20.93 -20.30
N VAL A 418 -24.59 20.34 -19.16
CA VAL A 418 -23.36 20.70 -18.44
C VAL A 418 -22.11 20.26 -19.20
N LEU A 419 -22.11 19.03 -19.72
CA LEU A 419 -21.02 18.51 -20.54
C LEU A 419 -20.80 19.36 -21.79
N ASP A 420 -21.88 19.73 -22.47
CA ASP A 420 -21.84 20.55 -23.68
C ASP A 420 -21.37 21.98 -23.36
N ALA A 421 -21.85 22.58 -22.26
CA ALA A 421 -21.44 23.91 -21.82
C ALA A 421 -19.94 24.00 -21.53
N PHE A 422 -19.37 22.94 -20.95
CA PHE A 422 -17.93 22.82 -20.73
C PHE A 422 -17.17 22.19 -21.90
N ARG A 423 -17.83 21.92 -23.03
CA ARG A 423 -17.24 21.31 -24.24
C ARG A 423 -16.50 20.01 -23.95
N PHE A 424 -17.01 19.21 -23.02
CA PHE A 424 -16.39 17.97 -22.55
C PHE A 424 -14.95 18.16 -22.03
N ASP A 425 -14.62 19.33 -21.51
CA ASP A 425 -13.35 19.56 -20.82
C ASP A 425 -13.42 18.87 -19.44
N PRO A 426 -12.70 17.75 -19.22
CA PRO A 426 -12.80 16.97 -17.99
C PRO A 426 -12.33 17.75 -16.76
N GLN A 427 -11.42 18.72 -16.93
CA GLN A 427 -10.96 19.54 -15.83
C GLN A 427 -12.02 20.54 -15.40
N LYS A 428 -12.79 21.11 -16.35
CA LYS A 428 -13.88 22.03 -16.01
C LYS A 428 -15.05 21.29 -15.42
N VAL A 429 -15.47 20.18 -16.05
CA VAL A 429 -16.59 19.36 -15.59
C VAL A 429 -16.28 18.78 -14.20
N GLY A 430 -15.17 18.06 -14.06
CA GLY A 430 -14.83 17.37 -12.81
C GLY A 430 -14.51 18.29 -11.63
N LYS A 431 -14.18 19.56 -11.87
CA LYS A 431 -13.90 20.56 -10.81
C LYS A 431 -15.09 21.48 -10.50
N ASN A 432 -16.15 21.44 -11.30
CA ASN A 432 -17.30 22.31 -11.15
C ASN A 432 -18.28 21.73 -10.12
N GLU A 433 -18.50 22.45 -9.03
CA GLU A 433 -19.39 22.05 -7.92
C GLU A 433 -20.82 21.76 -8.38
N GLY A 434 -21.41 22.66 -9.17
CA GLY A 434 -22.79 22.48 -9.66
C GLY A 434 -23.00 21.27 -10.56
N SER A 435 -21.93 20.66 -11.09
CA SER A 435 -22.02 19.37 -11.80
C SER A 435 -22.34 18.22 -10.84
N TYR A 436 -21.80 18.27 -9.61
CA TYR A 436 -22.05 17.26 -8.59
C TYR A 436 -23.44 17.41 -8.00
N ASP A 437 -23.86 18.64 -7.69
CA ASP A 437 -25.20 18.92 -7.15
C ASP A 437 -26.30 18.49 -8.13
N LEU A 438 -26.18 18.91 -9.39
CA LEU A 438 -27.15 18.53 -10.45
C LEU A 438 -27.32 17.01 -10.55
N ILE A 439 -26.22 16.27 -10.43
CA ILE A 439 -26.24 14.83 -10.60
C ILE A 439 -26.74 14.12 -9.35
N TYR A 440 -26.36 14.59 -8.17
CA TYR A 440 -26.95 14.14 -6.92
C TYR A 440 -28.48 14.27 -6.97
N ASP A 441 -29.00 15.45 -7.30
CA ASP A 441 -30.44 15.71 -7.43
C ASP A 441 -31.10 14.80 -8.50
N ALA A 442 -30.39 14.52 -9.59
CA ALA A 442 -30.88 13.67 -10.66
C ALA A 442 -31.06 12.21 -10.22
N PHE A 443 -30.10 11.67 -9.46
CA PHE A 443 -30.18 10.35 -8.84
C PHE A 443 -31.31 10.31 -7.80
N GLU A 444 -31.35 11.28 -6.88
CA GLU A 444 -32.40 11.38 -5.85
C GLU A 444 -33.80 11.40 -6.47
N THR A 445 -34.01 12.22 -7.52
CA THR A 445 -35.28 12.25 -8.26
C THR A 445 -35.67 10.88 -8.86
N GLN A 446 -34.70 10.07 -9.32
CA GLN A 446 -35.02 8.76 -9.90
C GLN A 446 -35.29 7.73 -8.80
N LEU A 447 -34.57 7.78 -7.68
CA LEU A 447 -34.82 6.93 -6.52
C LEU A 447 -36.22 7.16 -5.94
N GLU A 448 -36.61 8.41 -5.73
CA GLU A 448 -37.95 8.76 -5.23
C GLU A 448 -39.08 8.25 -6.15
N ARG A 449 -38.84 8.18 -7.46
CA ARG A 449 -39.81 7.68 -8.45
C ARG A 449 -39.92 6.16 -8.48
N GLN A 450 -38.88 5.42 -8.08
CA GLN A 450 -38.97 3.96 -7.93
C GLN A 450 -39.75 3.59 -6.65
N SER A 451 -39.66 4.43 -5.62
CA SER A 451 -40.31 4.21 -4.33
C SER A 451 -41.77 4.69 -4.24
N ALA A 452 -42.26 5.39 -5.27
CA ALA A 452 -43.62 5.92 -5.38
C ALA A 452 -44.48 5.09 -6.33
#